data_AF-A0A1I4ZFV0-F1
#
_entry.id   AF-A0A1I4ZFV0-F1
#
_cell.length_a   1.000
_cell.length_b   1.000
_cell.length_c   1.000
_cell.angle_alpha   90.00
_cell.angle_beta   90.00
_cell.angle_gamma   90.00
#
_symmetry.space_group_name_H-M   'P 1'
#
loop_
_entity.id
_entity.type
_entity.pdbx_description
1 polymer ?
#
loop_
_entity_poly.entity_id
_entity_poly.type
_entity_poly.pdbx_seq_one_letter_code
_entity_poly.pdbx_strand_id
1 'polypeptide(L)'
;MIFTKLNVLRHTMNFKTIIALCSSAIFFVSCNKNEDVAKPLGEIRLEYPTQTYVQFAENAPYTFQYSNFGKIVKGKQQNWYVVSYPKMKATIYLTYFPINSPQDLIVKIKESERFVQDQTVKASFISPQEFSFPKKRVFGTLYELGGESAINMQFHATDSVKNFITGSVYFKTQPKPDSLAPAVDYIKKDVKKLLETLEWKK
;
A
#
# COMPACT_ATOMS: atom_id res chain seq x y z
N MET A 1 48.18 -18.19 82.59
CA MET A 1 49.63 -18.30 82.86
C MET A 1 50.33 -18.35 81.49
N ILE A 2 51.07 -17.28 81.17
CA ILE A 2 52.24 -17.22 80.26
C ILE A 2 51.95 -17.33 78.74
N PHE A 3 51.92 -16.20 77.99
CA PHE A 3 53.04 -15.57 77.23
C PHE A 3 53.52 -16.51 76.08
N THR A 4 53.67 -16.15 74.80
CA THR A 4 54.31 -14.96 74.22
C THR A 4 54.11 -14.91 72.70
N LYS A 5 54.08 -13.68 72.15
CA LYS A 5 54.40 -13.24 70.77
C LYS A 5 54.98 -14.27 69.79
N LEU A 6 54.49 -14.25 68.55
CA LEU A 6 55.39 -14.15 67.40
C LEU A 6 54.81 -13.17 66.37
N ASN A 7 55.63 -12.18 66.06
CA ASN A 7 55.42 -11.10 65.13
C ASN A 7 56.10 -11.48 63.80
N VAL A 8 55.79 -10.74 62.74
CA VAL A 8 56.52 -10.63 61.47
C VAL A 8 56.17 -11.63 60.36
N LEU A 9 55.37 -11.16 59.41
CA LEU A 9 55.79 -11.09 57.99
C LEU A 9 54.93 -10.03 57.30
N ARG A 10 55.31 -8.77 57.54
CA ARG A 10 54.85 -7.61 56.80
C ARG A 10 55.57 -7.66 55.45
N HIS A 11 54.98 -8.36 54.47
CA HIS A 11 55.50 -8.33 53.11
C HIS A 11 55.31 -6.92 52.56
N THR A 12 56.39 -6.14 52.51
CA THR A 12 56.44 -4.87 51.80
C THR A 12 56.35 -5.19 50.31
N MET A 13 55.13 -5.26 49.78
CA MET A 13 54.91 -5.29 48.35
C MET A 13 55.47 -3.98 47.77
N ASN A 14 56.56 -4.10 47.03
CA ASN A 14 57.23 -2.98 46.38
C ASN A 14 56.22 -2.28 45.46
N PHE A 15 56.13 -0.95 45.54
CA PHE A 15 55.20 -0.16 44.71
C PHE A 15 55.39 -0.44 43.20
N LYS A 16 56.63 -0.74 42.79
CA LYS A 16 56.97 -1.17 41.43
C LYS A 16 56.37 -2.53 41.05
N THR A 17 56.26 -3.47 41.98
CA THR A 17 55.64 -4.79 41.76
C THR A 17 54.12 -4.71 41.71
N ILE A 18 53.50 -3.79 42.47
CA ILE A 18 52.07 -3.49 42.39
C ILE A 18 51.74 -2.82 41.04
N ILE A 19 52.56 -1.88 40.59
CA ILE A 19 52.40 -1.25 39.25
C ILE A 19 52.59 -2.28 38.14
N ALA A 20 53.56 -3.19 38.24
CA ALA A 20 53.76 -4.24 37.25
C ALA A 20 52.60 -5.24 37.20
N LEU A 21 52.02 -5.61 38.35
CA LEU A 21 50.87 -6.51 38.43
C LEU A 21 49.57 -5.83 37.95
N CYS A 22 49.38 -4.52 38.21
CA CYS A 22 48.28 -3.73 37.67
C CYS A 22 48.44 -3.45 36.16
N SER A 23 49.67 -3.27 35.66
CA SER A 23 49.96 -3.08 34.24
C SER A 23 49.69 -4.34 33.41
N SER A 24 49.82 -5.54 33.98
CA SER A 24 49.51 -6.80 33.30
C SER A 24 48.00 -7.08 33.22
N ALA A 25 47.18 -6.43 34.06
CA ALA A 25 45.73 -6.63 34.08
C ALA A 25 44.98 -5.82 33.01
N ILE A 26 45.64 -4.88 32.33
CA ILE A 26 45.00 -4.00 31.33
C ILE A 26 44.96 -4.64 29.93
N PHE A 27 45.66 -5.76 29.70
CA PHE A 27 45.74 -6.40 28.37
C PHE A 27 44.58 -7.36 28.03
N PHE A 28 43.55 -7.51 28.87
CA PHE A 28 42.43 -8.43 28.61
C PHE A 28 41.11 -7.75 28.22
N VAL A 29 41.09 -6.44 27.93
CA VAL A 29 39.90 -5.76 27.40
C VAL A 29 40.02 -5.58 25.89
N SER A 30 39.94 -6.68 25.15
CA SER A 30 39.58 -6.62 23.73
C SER A 30 38.73 -7.82 23.39
N CYS A 31 37.43 -7.68 23.64
CA CYS A 31 36.44 -8.56 23.03
C CYS A 31 35.87 -7.79 21.83
N ASN A 32 36.40 -8.10 20.65
CA ASN A 32 35.81 -7.71 19.38
C ASN A 32 34.39 -8.27 19.32
N LYS A 33 33.40 -7.47 19.71
CA LYS A 33 32.04 -7.65 19.26
C LYS A 33 32.01 -7.22 17.80
N ASN A 34 32.51 -8.09 16.93
CA ASN A 34 32.03 -8.13 15.57
C ASN A 34 30.57 -8.60 15.70
N GLU A 35 29.68 -7.66 16.01
CA GLU A 35 28.28 -7.83 15.69
C GLU A 35 28.27 -7.93 14.17
N ASP A 36 28.31 -9.17 13.67
CA ASP A 36 27.81 -9.49 12.35
C ASP A 36 26.35 -9.07 12.37
N VAL A 37 26.11 -7.78 12.13
CA VAL A 37 24.80 -7.24 11.80
C VAL A 37 24.46 -7.96 10.51
N ALA A 38 23.69 -9.05 10.63
CA ALA A 38 23.18 -9.80 9.51
C ALA A 38 22.55 -8.76 8.57
N LYS A 39 23.17 -8.57 7.39
CA LYS A 39 22.70 -7.62 6.39
C LYS A 39 21.21 -7.94 6.20
N PRO A 40 20.29 -6.96 6.36
CA PRO A 40 18.87 -7.25 6.23
C PRO A 40 18.67 -7.95 4.90
N LEU A 41 18.06 -9.14 4.92
CA LEU A 41 17.70 -9.87 3.71
C LEU A 41 16.84 -8.90 2.89
N GLY A 42 17.39 -8.40 1.78
CA GLY A 42 16.66 -7.49 0.92
C GLY A 42 15.38 -8.18 0.48
N GLU A 43 14.23 -7.64 0.89
CA GLU A 43 12.95 -8.12 0.36
C GLU A 43 13.02 -8.00 -1.17
N ILE A 44 12.76 -9.10 -1.88
CA ILE A 44 12.75 -9.10 -3.34
C ILE A 44 11.74 -8.05 -3.80
N ARG A 45 12.20 -7.00 -4.48
CA ARG A 45 11.32 -6.02 -5.09
C ARG A 45 10.44 -6.75 -6.11
N LEU A 46 9.13 -6.74 -5.86
CA LEU A 46 8.18 -7.34 -6.80
C LEU A 46 8.21 -6.53 -8.10
N GLU A 47 8.51 -7.19 -9.21
CA GLU A 47 8.38 -6.63 -10.55
C GLU A 47 7.20 -7.30 -11.25
N TYR A 48 6.31 -6.47 -11.80
CA TYR A 48 5.19 -6.94 -12.60
C TYR A 48 5.48 -6.70 -14.08
N PRO A 49 5.11 -7.64 -14.96
CA PRO A 49 5.34 -7.51 -16.40
C PRO A 49 4.58 -6.32 -16.98
N THR A 50 5.01 -5.85 -18.14
CA THR A 50 4.32 -4.76 -18.86
C THR A 50 2.85 -5.11 -19.11
N GLN A 51 1.98 -4.12 -18.95
CA GLN A 51 0.53 -4.29 -19.15
C GLN A 51 0.20 -4.54 -20.62
N THR A 52 -0.54 -5.61 -20.86
CA THR A 52 -1.30 -5.80 -22.11
C THR A 52 -2.77 -5.78 -21.74
N TYR A 53 -3.59 -5.20 -22.60
CA TYR A 53 -4.98 -4.92 -22.25
C TYR A 53 -5.94 -5.76 -23.08
N VAL A 54 -7.02 -6.17 -22.43
CA VAL A 54 -8.15 -6.88 -23.04
C VAL A 54 -9.42 -6.06 -22.86
N GLN A 55 -10.37 -6.25 -23.77
CA GLN A 55 -11.66 -5.56 -23.71
C GLN A 55 -12.61 -6.28 -22.73
N PHE A 56 -13.26 -5.51 -21.87
CA PHE A 56 -14.38 -6.00 -21.06
C PHE A 56 -15.58 -6.35 -21.95
N ALA A 57 -15.94 -7.63 -22.00
CA ALA A 57 -16.92 -8.15 -22.96
C ALA A 57 -18.25 -8.63 -22.33
N GLU A 58 -18.47 -8.38 -21.04
CA GLU A 58 -19.72 -8.79 -20.38
C GLU A 58 -20.93 -7.95 -20.83
N ASN A 59 -22.12 -8.49 -20.58
CA ASN A 59 -23.38 -7.78 -20.81
C ASN A 59 -23.59 -6.73 -19.71
N ALA A 60 -23.23 -5.48 -20.02
CA ALA A 60 -23.34 -4.31 -19.16
C ALA A 60 -23.48 -3.04 -20.03
N PRO A 61 -24.07 -1.94 -19.52
CA PRO A 61 -24.23 -0.67 -20.25
C PRO A 61 -22.92 0.10 -20.43
N TYR A 62 -21.77 -0.53 -20.19
CA TYR A 62 -20.45 0.05 -20.32
C TYR A 62 -19.42 -0.99 -20.75
N THR A 63 -18.30 -0.50 -21.28
CA THR A 63 -17.13 -1.29 -21.65
C THR A 63 -15.87 -0.48 -21.38
N PHE A 64 -14.75 -1.18 -21.16
CA PHE A 64 -13.44 -0.58 -20.92
C PHE A 64 -12.35 -1.61 -21.24
N GLN A 65 -11.10 -1.16 -21.23
CA GLN A 65 -9.94 -2.04 -21.27
C GLN A 65 -9.34 -2.19 -19.88
N TYR A 66 -8.89 -3.40 -19.57
CA TYR A 66 -8.19 -3.71 -18.33
C TYR A 66 -7.07 -4.71 -18.62
N SER A 67 -6.10 -4.77 -17.72
CA SER A 67 -4.95 -5.64 -17.87
C SER A 67 -5.37 -7.11 -17.98
N ASN A 68 -4.75 -7.86 -18.88
CA ASN A 68 -4.95 -9.31 -19.06
C ASN A 68 -4.57 -10.14 -17.82
N PHE A 69 -3.95 -9.54 -16.80
CA PHE A 69 -3.72 -10.16 -15.50
C PHE A 69 -4.94 -10.08 -14.57
N GLY A 70 -5.91 -9.25 -14.92
CA GLY A 70 -7.19 -9.13 -14.24
C GLY A 70 -8.13 -10.27 -14.60
N LYS A 71 -8.94 -10.69 -13.64
CA LYS A 71 -10.05 -11.64 -13.85
C LYS A 71 -11.36 -10.94 -13.55
N ILE A 72 -12.28 -11.00 -14.50
CA ILE A 72 -13.64 -10.47 -14.32
C ILE A 72 -14.45 -11.46 -13.50
N VAL A 73 -15.12 -10.94 -12.47
CA VAL A 73 -16.05 -11.67 -11.62
C VAL A 73 -17.35 -10.85 -11.55
N LYS A 74 -18.50 -11.51 -11.62
CA LYS A 74 -19.79 -10.83 -11.44
C LYS A 74 -19.93 -10.32 -10.01
N GLY A 75 -20.43 -9.09 -9.88
CA GLY A 75 -20.78 -8.49 -8.61
C GLY A 75 -22.11 -9.04 -8.07
N LYS A 76 -22.53 -8.49 -6.92
CA LYS A 76 -23.77 -8.92 -6.24
C LYS A 76 -25.04 -8.48 -6.96
N GLN A 77 -24.97 -7.45 -7.78
CA GLN A 77 -26.10 -6.90 -8.52
C GLN A 77 -25.81 -6.86 -10.02
N GLN A 78 -26.87 -6.70 -10.82
CA GLN A 78 -26.75 -6.58 -12.26
C GLN A 78 -25.86 -5.38 -12.62
N ASN A 79 -25.02 -5.55 -13.64
CA ASN A 79 -24.06 -4.54 -14.12
C ASN A 79 -22.96 -4.17 -13.11
N TRP A 80 -22.87 -4.87 -11.98
CA TRP A 80 -21.75 -4.74 -11.06
C TRP A 80 -20.75 -5.83 -11.36
N TYR A 81 -19.48 -5.46 -11.38
CA TYR A 81 -18.40 -6.38 -11.70
C TYR A 81 -17.20 -6.12 -10.81
N VAL A 82 -16.32 -7.10 -10.74
CA VAL A 82 -15.08 -7.04 -9.99
C VAL A 82 -13.96 -7.41 -10.93
N VAL A 83 -12.90 -6.61 -10.96
CA VAL A 83 -11.64 -6.96 -11.61
C VAL A 83 -10.66 -7.40 -10.53
N SER A 84 -10.43 -8.70 -10.44
CA SER A 84 -9.54 -9.29 -9.44
C SER A 84 -8.14 -9.49 -10.00
N TYR A 85 -7.12 -9.08 -9.26
CA TYR A 85 -5.71 -9.28 -9.58
C TYR A 85 -5.05 -10.16 -8.50
N PRO A 86 -5.21 -11.49 -8.54
CA PRO A 86 -4.72 -12.37 -7.48
C PRO A 86 -3.21 -12.24 -7.21
N LYS A 87 -2.40 -12.08 -8.27
CA LYS A 87 -0.94 -11.93 -8.15
C LYS A 87 -0.51 -10.63 -7.46
N MET A 88 -1.33 -9.58 -7.55
CA MET A 88 -1.09 -8.27 -6.94
C MET A 88 -1.88 -8.10 -5.64
N LYS A 89 -2.67 -9.12 -5.25
CA LYS A 89 -3.63 -9.07 -4.13
C LYS A 89 -4.57 -7.86 -4.21
N ALA A 90 -4.85 -7.37 -5.41
CA ALA A 90 -5.66 -6.18 -5.62
C ALA A 90 -7.02 -6.55 -6.17
N THR A 91 -8.03 -5.73 -5.86
CA THR A 91 -9.40 -5.91 -6.34
C THR A 91 -9.99 -4.55 -6.67
N ILE A 92 -10.52 -4.41 -7.88
CA ILE A 92 -11.28 -3.24 -8.31
C ILE A 92 -12.76 -3.63 -8.29
N TYR A 93 -13.55 -3.00 -7.44
CA TYR A 93 -15.00 -3.15 -7.42
C TYR A 93 -15.63 -2.08 -8.31
N LEU A 94 -16.43 -2.49 -9.28
CA LEU A 94 -17.16 -1.62 -10.20
C LEU A 94 -18.65 -1.68 -9.89
N THR A 95 -19.21 -0.54 -9.54
CA THR A 95 -20.60 -0.40 -9.09
C THR A 95 -21.32 0.54 -10.03
N TYR A 96 -22.30 0.03 -10.78
CA TYR A 96 -23.05 0.80 -11.77
C TYR A 96 -24.41 1.23 -11.23
N PHE A 97 -24.81 2.46 -11.55
CA PHE A 97 -26.09 3.05 -11.22
C PHE A 97 -26.69 3.72 -12.47
N PRO A 98 -27.96 3.43 -12.83
CA PRO A 98 -28.69 4.27 -13.77
C PRO A 98 -29.05 5.60 -13.09
N ILE A 99 -28.94 6.70 -13.84
CA ILE A 99 -29.33 8.03 -13.40
C ILE A 99 -30.73 8.34 -13.91
N ASN A 100 -31.62 8.71 -13.00
CA ASN A 100 -33.03 8.95 -13.30
C ASN A 100 -33.37 10.43 -13.43
N SER A 101 -32.56 11.32 -12.85
CA SER A 101 -32.74 12.77 -12.90
C SER A 101 -31.42 13.52 -12.62
N PRO A 102 -31.35 14.82 -12.93
CA PRO A 102 -30.20 15.65 -12.54
C PRO A 102 -29.97 15.68 -11.03
N GLN A 103 -31.02 15.62 -10.21
CA GLN A 103 -30.91 15.57 -8.75
C GLN A 103 -30.31 14.25 -8.27
N ASP A 104 -30.72 13.13 -8.88
CA ASP A 104 -30.17 11.80 -8.61
C ASP A 104 -28.65 11.76 -8.90
N LEU A 105 -28.23 12.34 -10.02
CA LEU A 105 -26.79 12.49 -10.34
C LEU A 105 -26.02 13.24 -9.25
N ILE A 106 -26.54 14.38 -8.79
CA ILE A 106 -25.90 15.17 -7.72
C ILE A 106 -25.79 14.36 -6.44
N VAL A 107 -26.84 13.60 -6.08
CA VAL A 107 -26.82 12.72 -4.91
C VAL A 107 -25.74 11.65 -5.07
N LYS A 108 -25.64 10.98 -6.23
CA LYS A 108 -24.65 9.94 -6.48
C LYS A 108 -23.21 10.45 -6.43
N ILE A 109 -22.96 11.66 -6.95
CA ILE A 109 -21.64 12.30 -6.82
C ILE A 109 -21.32 12.54 -5.34
N LYS A 110 -22.24 13.14 -4.58
CA LYS A 110 -22.03 13.40 -3.14
C LYS A 110 -21.84 12.13 -2.33
N GLU A 111 -22.59 11.06 -2.63
CA GLU A 111 -22.40 9.75 -2.00
C GLU A 111 -21.01 9.18 -2.28
N SER A 112 -20.54 9.28 -3.53
CA SER A 112 -19.19 8.84 -3.90
C SER A 112 -18.10 9.66 -3.19
N GLU A 113 -18.27 10.97 -3.09
CA GLU A 113 -17.33 11.86 -2.39
C GLU A 113 -17.30 11.59 -0.89
N ARG A 114 -18.49 11.43 -0.28
CA ARG A 114 -18.61 11.09 1.14
C ARG A 114 -17.92 9.75 1.45
N PHE A 115 -18.09 8.76 0.58
CA PHE A 115 -17.41 7.47 0.75
C PHE A 115 -15.89 7.62 0.75
N VAL A 116 -15.32 8.48 -0.10
CA VAL A 116 -13.88 8.81 -0.05
C VAL A 116 -13.54 9.40 1.31
N GLN A 117 -14.30 10.41 1.76
CA GLN A 117 -14.10 11.09 3.04
C GLN A 117 -14.12 10.11 4.23
N ASP A 118 -15.02 9.13 4.22
CA ASP A 118 -15.10 8.12 5.28
C ASP A 118 -13.83 7.23 5.36
N GLN A 119 -13.14 7.02 4.24
CA GLN A 119 -11.88 6.26 4.20
C GLN A 119 -10.65 7.08 4.60
N THR A 120 -10.80 8.40 4.80
CA THR A 120 -9.67 9.32 5.06
C THR A 120 -9.17 9.25 6.49
N VAL A 121 -9.95 8.69 7.42
CA VAL A 121 -9.59 8.57 8.84
C VAL A 121 -8.23 7.89 9.05
N LYS A 122 -7.81 7.02 8.12
CA LYS A 122 -6.50 6.34 8.12
C LYS A 122 -5.58 6.73 6.97
N ALA A 123 -6.01 7.66 6.11
CA ALA A 123 -5.22 8.08 4.96
C ALA A 123 -4.25 9.19 5.37
N SER A 124 -3.01 9.12 4.88
CA SER A 124 -2.03 10.20 5.08
C SER A 124 -2.24 11.36 4.11
N PHE A 125 -2.82 11.09 2.94
CA PHE A 125 -3.20 12.10 1.96
C PHE A 125 -4.37 11.64 1.10
N ILE A 126 -5.02 12.60 0.44
CA ILE A 126 -6.01 12.40 -0.61
C ILE A 126 -5.60 13.30 -1.78
N SER A 127 -5.51 12.73 -2.97
CA SER A 127 -5.21 13.48 -4.19
C SER A 127 -6.38 13.32 -5.17
N PRO A 128 -7.27 14.33 -5.28
CA PRO A 128 -8.30 14.35 -6.30
C PRO A 128 -7.72 14.73 -7.67
N GLN A 129 -8.12 14.00 -8.70
CA GLN A 129 -7.79 14.25 -10.09
C GLN A 129 -9.07 14.17 -10.93
N GLU A 130 -9.53 15.31 -11.42
CA GLU A 130 -10.63 15.38 -12.38
C GLU A 130 -10.17 14.88 -13.75
N PHE A 131 -11.08 14.24 -14.49
CA PHE A 131 -10.86 13.85 -15.88
C PHE A 131 -12.11 14.13 -16.73
N SER A 132 -11.86 14.40 -18.00
CA SER A 132 -12.90 14.71 -18.97
C SER A 132 -12.51 14.15 -20.33
N PHE A 133 -13.37 13.29 -20.87
CA PHE A 133 -13.26 12.73 -22.22
C PHE A 133 -14.52 13.11 -23.02
N PRO A 134 -14.62 14.35 -23.54
CA PRO A 134 -15.86 14.86 -24.15
C PRO A 134 -16.37 14.02 -25.32
N LYS A 135 -15.46 13.50 -26.16
CA LYS A 135 -15.81 12.66 -27.31
C LYS A 135 -16.54 11.36 -26.91
N LYS A 136 -16.20 10.81 -25.74
CA LYS A 136 -16.81 9.59 -25.18
C LYS A 136 -17.95 9.90 -24.21
N ARG A 137 -18.16 11.19 -23.88
CA ARG A 137 -19.01 11.65 -22.78
C ARG A 137 -18.71 10.92 -21.48
N VAL A 138 -17.45 10.93 -21.06
CA VAL A 138 -17.02 10.35 -19.78
C VAL A 138 -16.38 11.45 -18.96
N PHE A 139 -16.98 11.75 -17.82
CA PHE A 139 -16.55 12.81 -16.90
C PHE A 139 -16.54 12.27 -15.48
N GLY A 140 -15.63 12.74 -14.64
CA GLY A 140 -15.62 12.38 -13.23
C GLY A 140 -14.31 12.69 -12.54
N THR A 141 -14.13 12.07 -11.38
CA THR A 141 -12.98 12.31 -10.50
C THR A 141 -12.39 10.98 -10.03
N LEU A 142 -11.06 10.89 -10.10
CA LEU A 142 -10.24 9.84 -9.48
C LEU A 142 -9.61 10.41 -8.21
N TYR A 143 -9.74 9.69 -7.11
CA TYR A 143 -9.11 9.99 -5.83
C TYR A 143 -8.04 8.94 -5.55
N GLU A 144 -6.83 9.39 -5.30
CA GLU A 144 -5.76 8.54 -4.78
C GLU A 144 -5.62 8.76 -3.28
N LEU A 145 -5.57 7.68 -2.51
CA LEU A 145 -5.43 7.71 -1.07
C LEU A 145 -4.14 7.00 -0.68
N GLY A 146 -3.29 7.70 0.07
CA GLY A 146 -2.04 7.15 0.61
C GLY A 146 -2.13 6.79 2.08
N GLY A 147 -1.07 6.14 2.57
CA GLY A 147 -0.99 5.71 3.97
C GLY A 147 -1.71 4.39 4.22
N GLU A 148 -2.25 4.21 5.43
CA GLU A 148 -2.86 2.96 5.88
C GLU A 148 -4.36 2.86 5.55
N SER A 149 -4.82 3.61 4.53
CA SER A 149 -6.22 3.53 4.10
C SER A 149 -6.56 2.13 3.57
N ALA A 150 -7.78 1.68 3.87
CA ALA A 150 -8.28 0.41 3.34
C ALA A 150 -8.51 0.44 1.82
N ILE A 151 -8.64 1.65 1.26
CA ILE A 151 -8.80 1.91 -0.17
C ILE A 151 -7.66 2.77 -0.63
N ASN A 152 -7.01 2.41 -1.74
CA ASN A 152 -5.90 3.17 -2.29
C ASN A 152 -6.33 4.09 -3.44
N MET A 153 -7.41 3.73 -4.14
CA MET A 153 -7.98 4.54 -5.20
C MET A 153 -9.51 4.40 -5.23
N GLN A 154 -10.19 5.51 -5.45
CA GLN A 154 -11.64 5.57 -5.66
C GLN A 154 -11.91 6.44 -6.88
N PHE A 155 -12.87 6.09 -7.72
CA PHE A 155 -13.34 7.01 -8.75
C PHE A 155 -14.86 6.96 -8.92
N HIS A 156 -15.38 7.99 -9.57
CA HIS A 156 -16.67 7.92 -10.25
C HIS A 156 -16.53 8.40 -11.69
N ALA A 157 -17.41 7.92 -12.58
CA ALA A 157 -17.51 8.39 -13.96
C ALA A 157 -18.97 8.40 -14.43
N THR A 158 -19.32 9.37 -15.27
CA THR A 158 -20.69 9.57 -15.77
C THR A 158 -20.72 10.16 -17.19
N ASP A 159 -21.83 9.96 -17.90
CA ASP A 159 -22.19 10.71 -19.13
C ASP A 159 -23.02 11.98 -18.85
N SER A 160 -23.20 12.29 -17.58
CA SER A 160 -24.00 13.39 -17.02
C SER A 160 -25.51 13.26 -17.23
N VAL A 161 -26.01 12.14 -17.76
CA VAL A 161 -27.44 12.00 -18.11
C VAL A 161 -28.07 10.68 -17.68
N LYS A 162 -27.40 9.54 -17.87
CA LYS A 162 -27.99 8.20 -17.70
C LYS A 162 -27.09 7.22 -16.98
N ASN A 163 -25.77 7.34 -17.15
CA ASN A 163 -24.82 6.34 -16.67
C ASN A 163 -24.00 6.94 -15.53
N PHE A 164 -23.87 6.19 -14.43
CA PHE A 164 -22.95 6.52 -13.35
C PHE A 164 -22.27 5.23 -12.86
N ILE A 165 -20.95 5.23 -12.82
CA ILE A 165 -20.17 4.09 -12.32
C ILE A 165 -19.19 4.58 -11.27
N THR A 166 -19.04 3.82 -10.19
CA THR A 166 -17.95 4.02 -9.22
C THR A 166 -16.99 2.85 -9.26
N GLY A 167 -15.74 3.14 -8.95
CA GLY A 167 -14.68 2.14 -8.82
C GLY A 167 -13.94 2.29 -7.50
N SER A 168 -13.75 1.19 -6.78
CA SER A 168 -13.03 1.16 -5.50
C SER A 168 -11.92 0.13 -5.53
N VAL A 169 -10.69 0.54 -5.24
CA VAL A 169 -9.51 -0.33 -5.28
C VAL A 169 -9.05 -0.70 -3.89
N TYR A 170 -9.06 -2.00 -3.62
CA TYR A 170 -8.59 -2.59 -2.36
C TYR A 170 -7.37 -3.47 -2.60
N PHE A 171 -6.42 -3.42 -1.66
CA PHE A 171 -5.30 -4.35 -1.59
C PHE A 171 -5.44 -5.25 -0.36
N LYS A 172 -5.36 -6.55 -0.56
CA LYS A 172 -5.42 -7.57 0.48
C LYS A 172 -4.04 -7.80 1.08
N THR A 173 -3.52 -6.83 1.84
CA THR A 173 -2.26 -6.99 2.59
C THR A 173 -2.27 -6.25 3.92
N GLN A 174 -1.59 -6.83 4.92
CA GLN A 174 -1.23 -6.17 6.17
C GLN A 174 -0.31 -4.95 5.90
N PRO A 175 -0.25 -3.97 6.83
CA PRO A 175 0.27 -2.62 6.60
C PRO A 175 1.81 -2.59 6.54
N LYS A 176 2.40 -3.19 5.51
CA LYS A 176 3.77 -2.88 5.09
C LYS A 176 3.71 -2.13 3.76
N PRO A 177 3.77 -0.78 3.78
CA PRO A 177 3.63 0.04 2.59
C PRO A 177 4.67 -0.25 1.49
N ASP A 178 5.91 -0.54 1.87
CA ASP A 178 7.04 -0.64 0.92
C ASP A 178 6.93 -1.86 -0.01
N SER A 179 6.39 -2.99 0.47
CA SER A 179 6.22 -4.20 -0.36
C SER A 179 5.03 -4.09 -1.32
N LEU A 180 4.13 -3.12 -1.12
CA LEU A 180 2.91 -2.96 -1.91
C LEU A 180 3.09 -1.99 -3.09
N ALA A 181 4.05 -1.06 -3.01
CA ALA A 181 4.22 0.02 -3.98
C ALA A 181 4.21 -0.44 -5.46
N PRO A 182 4.93 -1.50 -5.87
CA PRO A 182 4.89 -1.96 -7.27
C PRO A 182 3.49 -2.43 -7.70
N ALA A 183 2.69 -2.96 -6.78
CA ALA A 183 1.33 -3.43 -7.05
C ALA A 183 0.37 -2.24 -7.16
N VAL A 184 0.52 -1.25 -6.27
CA VAL A 184 -0.22 0.03 -6.34
C VAL A 184 0.04 0.71 -7.67
N ASP A 185 1.30 0.86 -8.06
CA ASP A 185 1.68 1.51 -9.31
C ASP A 185 1.11 0.78 -10.54
N TYR A 186 1.14 -0.55 -10.52
CA TYR A 186 0.54 -1.35 -11.58
C TYR A 186 -0.96 -1.08 -11.68
N ILE A 187 -1.70 -1.25 -10.58
CA ILE A 187 -3.16 -1.09 -10.60
C ILE A 187 -3.55 0.35 -10.91
N LYS A 188 -2.75 1.34 -10.48
CA LYS A 188 -2.96 2.75 -10.82
C LYS A 188 -2.89 2.98 -12.32
N LYS A 189 -1.89 2.43 -13.02
CA LYS A 189 -1.81 2.49 -14.49
C LYS A 189 -3.02 1.83 -15.15
N ASP A 190 -3.47 0.71 -14.58
CA ASP A 190 -4.61 -0.02 -15.12
C ASP A 190 -5.96 0.70 -14.91
N VAL A 191 -6.18 1.32 -13.75
CA VAL A 191 -7.34 2.18 -13.47
C VAL A 191 -7.35 3.38 -14.42
N LYS A 192 -6.20 4.01 -14.66
CA LYS A 192 -6.11 5.10 -15.64
C LYS A 192 -6.50 4.63 -17.03
N LYS A 193 -5.97 3.48 -17.48
CA LYS A 193 -6.34 2.89 -18.76
C LYS A 193 -7.84 2.57 -18.84
N LEU A 194 -8.41 2.02 -17.77
CA LEU A 194 -9.84 1.74 -17.66
C LEU A 194 -10.65 3.02 -17.89
N LEU A 195 -10.30 4.12 -17.21
CA LEU A 195 -11.01 5.40 -17.33
C LEU A 195 -10.86 6.01 -18.74
N GLU A 196 -9.66 5.97 -19.33
CA GLU A 196 -9.40 6.47 -20.69
C GLU A 196 -10.16 5.68 -21.77
N THR A 197 -10.40 4.40 -21.52
CA THR A 197 -11.06 3.48 -22.46
C THR A 197 -12.51 3.20 -22.13
N LEU A 198 -13.02 3.79 -21.04
CA LEU A 198 -14.41 3.66 -20.64
C LEU A 198 -15.32 4.24 -21.73
N GLU A 199 -16.32 3.45 -22.12
CA GLU A 199 -17.32 3.80 -23.11
C GLU A 199 -18.68 3.26 -22.69
N TRP A 200 -19.72 4.05 -22.93
CA TRP A 200 -21.11 3.67 -22.65
C TRP A 200 -21.69 2.90 -23.84
N LYS A 201 -22.33 1.75 -23.56
CA LYS A 201 -23.06 1.01 -24.60
C LYS A 201 -24.46 1.61 -24.76
N LYS A 202 -24.95 1.64 -26.00
CA LYS A 202 -26.30 2.13 -26.33
C LYS A 202 -27.36 1.06 -26.09
#